data_AF-A0A5A7N2X9-F1
#
_entry.id   AF-A0A5A7N2X9-F1
#
_cell.length_a   1.000
_cell.length_b   1.000
_cell.length_c   1.000
_cell.angle_alpha   90.00
_cell.angle_beta   90.00
_cell.angle_gamma   90.00
#
_symmetry.space_group_name_H-M   'P 1'
#
loop_
_entity.id
_entity.type
_entity.pdbx_description
1 polymer ?
#
loop_
_entity_poly.entity_id
_entity_poly.type
_entity_poly.pdbx_seq_one_letter_code
_entity_poly.pdbx_strand_id
1 'polypeptide(L)'
;MITDMINGRKGLGILLVGLGLAALLWLLFFWPFSRQTIPVKGIAFVPAAFADLPGWGRDDLSPALAAFVTSCQKKQTLPADRPISCGDWRGGGRLAGGV
;
A
#
# COMPACT_ATOMS: atom_id res chain seq x y z
N MET A 1 29.19 -51.69 -2.63
CA MET A 1 27.79 -51.61 -2.11
C MET A 1 27.44 -50.27 -1.44
N ILE A 2 28.41 -49.43 -1.04
CA ILE A 2 28.16 -48.12 -0.38
C ILE A 2 27.85 -46.98 -1.38
N THR A 3 28.38 -47.07 -2.60
CA THR A 3 28.27 -46.04 -3.65
C THR A 3 26.84 -45.85 -4.18
N ASP A 4 26.02 -46.92 -4.18
CA ASP A 4 24.61 -46.87 -4.59
C ASP A 4 23.73 -46.07 -3.62
N MET A 5 23.96 -46.24 -2.31
CA MET A 5 23.22 -45.52 -1.26
C MET A 5 23.51 -44.01 -1.28
N ILE A 6 24.74 -43.63 -1.63
CA ILE A 6 25.15 -42.22 -1.73
C ILE A 6 24.55 -41.57 -2.97
N ASN A 7 24.42 -42.31 -4.08
CA ASN A 7 23.83 -41.80 -5.31
C ASN A 7 22.31 -41.63 -5.19
N GLY A 8 21.61 -42.60 -4.57
CA GLY A 8 20.17 -42.52 -4.30
C GLY A 8 19.80 -41.39 -3.34
N ARG A 9 20.61 -41.15 -2.29
CA ARG A 9 20.36 -40.07 -1.31
C ARG A 9 20.55 -38.67 -1.91
N LYS A 10 21.48 -38.52 -2.87
CA LYS A 10 21.67 -37.28 -3.64
C LYS A 10 20.56 -37.07 -4.66
N GLY A 11 20.12 -38.13 -5.33
CA GLY A 11 18.99 -38.09 -6.27
C GLY A 11 17.69 -37.67 -5.59
N LEU A 12 17.41 -38.22 -4.39
CA LEU A 12 16.24 -37.82 -3.60
C LEU A 12 16.30 -36.35 -3.18
N GLY A 13 17.47 -35.86 -2.75
CA GLY A 13 17.66 -34.46 -2.37
C GLY A 13 17.41 -33.48 -3.52
N ILE A 14 17.92 -33.77 -4.71
CA ILE A 14 17.72 -32.93 -5.91
C ILE A 14 16.23 -32.90 -6.28
N LEU A 15 15.54 -34.04 -6.19
CA LEU A 15 14.12 -34.15 -6.51
C LEU A 15 13.25 -33.32 -5.55
N LEU A 16 13.55 -33.37 -4.24
CA LEU A 16 12.86 -32.57 -3.23
C LEU A 16 13.08 -31.06 -3.42
N VAL A 17 14.31 -30.64 -3.75
CA VAL A 17 14.62 -29.23 -4.04
C VAL A 17 13.90 -28.76 -5.32
N GLY A 18 13.88 -29.59 -6.36
CA GLY A 18 13.16 -29.28 -7.60
C GLY A 18 11.66 -29.11 -7.39
N LEU A 19 11.03 -30.00 -6.61
CA LEU A 19 9.61 -29.89 -6.26
C LEU A 19 9.31 -28.65 -5.41
N GLY A 20 10.18 -28.34 -4.45
CA GLY A 20 10.05 -27.15 -3.61
C GLY A 20 10.14 -25.85 -4.43
N LEU A 21 11.11 -25.77 -5.36
CA LEU A 21 11.25 -24.62 -6.25
C LEU A 21 10.07 -24.49 -7.22
N ALA A 22 9.59 -25.60 -7.77
CA ALA A 22 8.41 -25.58 -8.66
C ALA A 22 7.15 -25.10 -7.92
N ALA A 23 6.92 -25.57 -6.70
CA ALA A 23 5.82 -25.10 -5.86
C ALA A 23 5.96 -23.62 -5.51
N LEU A 24 7.16 -23.16 -5.17
CA LEU A 24 7.43 -21.74 -4.90
C LEU A 24 7.16 -20.87 -6.13
N LEU A 25 7.62 -21.28 -7.31
CA LEU A 25 7.37 -20.55 -8.55
C LEU A 25 5.88 -20.50 -8.90
N TRP A 26 5.15 -21.60 -8.68
CA TRP A 26 3.70 -21.62 -8.84
C TRP A 26 3.00 -20.63 -7.90
N LEU A 27 3.41 -20.57 -6.63
CA LEU A 27 2.89 -19.61 -5.65
C LEU A 27 3.30 -18.17 -5.95
N LEU A 28 4.42 -17.92 -6.63
CA LEU A 28 4.79 -16.56 -7.00
C LEU A 28 4.08 -16.08 -8.27
N PHE A 29 3.83 -16.99 -9.22
CA PHE A 29 3.32 -16.62 -10.54
C PHE A 29 1.80 -16.77 -10.67
N PHE A 30 1.21 -17.79 -10.05
CA PHE A 30 -0.22 -18.11 -10.15
C PHE A 30 -1.01 -17.81 -8.88
N TRP A 31 -0.38 -17.28 -7.81
CA TRP A 31 -1.12 -16.90 -6.61
C TRP A 31 -2.02 -15.69 -6.91
N PRO A 32 -3.35 -15.86 -6.81
CA PRO A 32 -4.26 -14.77 -7.01
C PRO A 32 -4.22 -13.93 -5.73
N PHE A 33 -3.27 -13.01 -5.62
CA PHE A 33 -3.39 -11.89 -4.71
C PHE A 33 -4.51 -11.01 -5.26
N SER A 34 -5.75 -11.45 -5.02
CA SER A 34 -6.94 -10.69 -5.35
C SER A 34 -6.91 -9.45 -4.48
N ARG A 35 -6.53 -8.32 -5.08
CA ARG A 35 -6.78 -7.02 -4.47
C ARG A 35 -8.29 -6.95 -4.30
N GLN A 36 -8.76 -7.17 -3.07
CA GLN A 36 -10.13 -6.93 -2.68
C GLN A 36 -10.44 -5.49 -3.09
N THR A 37 -11.16 -5.31 -4.20
CA THR A 37 -11.74 -4.02 -4.54
C THR A 37 -12.81 -3.78 -3.49
N ILE A 38 -12.45 -3.06 -2.43
CA ILE A 38 -13.42 -2.61 -1.44
C ILE A 38 -14.47 -1.84 -2.24
N PRO A 39 -15.74 -2.30 -2.31
CA PRO A 39 -16.75 -1.59 -3.05
C PRO A 39 -16.97 -0.26 -2.33
N VAL A 40 -16.43 0.81 -2.89
CA VAL A 40 -16.72 2.17 -2.41
C VAL A 40 -18.18 2.43 -2.78
N LYS A 41 -19.11 2.16 -1.85
CA LYS A 41 -20.47 2.71 -1.96
C LYS A 41 -20.31 4.20 -2.19
N GLY A 42 -20.91 4.70 -3.28
CA GLY A 42 -20.60 6.02 -3.84
C GLY A 42 -20.56 7.12 -2.78
N ILE A 43 -19.36 7.55 -2.43
CA ILE A 43 -19.14 8.76 -1.66
C ILE A 43 -19.25 9.89 -2.68
N ALA A 44 -20.39 10.58 -2.69
CA ALA A 44 -20.57 11.77 -3.49
C ALA A 44 -20.13 12.99 -2.67
N PHE A 45 -19.21 13.78 -3.22
CA PHE A 45 -18.90 15.09 -2.66
C PHE A 45 -20.01 16.06 -3.10
N VAL A 46 -20.67 16.67 -2.12
CA VAL A 46 -21.69 17.69 -2.36
C VAL A 46 -21.07 19.05 -2.04
N PRO A 47 -21.17 20.06 -2.91
CA PRO A 47 -20.76 21.42 -2.59
C PRO A 47 -21.51 21.93 -1.35
N ALA A 48 -20.79 22.53 -0.40
CA ALA A 48 -21.34 23.14 0.80
C ALA A 48 -20.66 24.48 1.05
N ALA A 49 -21.39 25.46 1.57
CA ALA A 49 -20.80 26.71 2.04
C ALA A 49 -20.25 26.54 3.46
N PHE A 50 -19.29 27.38 3.85
CA PHE A 50 -18.76 27.38 5.21
C PHE A 50 -19.84 27.66 6.28
N ALA A 51 -20.87 28.41 5.92
CA ALA A 51 -22.02 28.67 6.79
C ALA A 51 -22.88 27.42 7.06
N ASP A 52 -22.83 26.44 6.16
CA ASP A 52 -23.60 25.19 6.29
C ASP A 52 -22.92 24.19 7.24
N LEU A 53 -21.66 24.43 7.61
CA LEU A 53 -20.86 23.57 8.47
C LEU A 53 -21.21 23.82 9.95
N PRO A 54 -21.82 22.85 10.65
CA PRO A 54 -22.18 23.02 12.05
C PRO A 54 -20.95 23.26 12.91
N GLY A 55 -20.93 24.38 13.64
CA GLY A 55 -19.82 24.71 14.54
C GLY A 55 -18.65 25.45 13.90
N TRP A 56 -18.64 25.67 12.58
CA TRP A 56 -17.54 26.33 11.87
C TRP A 56 -17.17 27.71 12.45
N GLY A 57 -18.16 28.54 12.76
CA GLY A 57 -17.92 29.87 13.35
C GLY A 57 -17.46 29.88 14.81
N ARG A 58 -17.43 28.72 15.47
CA ARG A 58 -16.98 28.57 16.88
C ARG A 58 -15.66 27.82 16.97
N ASP A 59 -15.15 27.31 15.86
CA ASP A 59 -13.90 26.56 15.82
C ASP A 59 -12.70 27.53 15.98
N ASP A 60 -11.72 27.13 16.78
CA ASP A 60 -10.48 27.91 16.88
C ASP A 60 -9.57 27.53 15.70
N LEU A 61 -9.44 28.46 14.76
CA LEU A 61 -8.66 28.26 13.54
C LEU A 61 -7.15 28.49 13.75
N SER A 62 -6.72 28.97 14.91
CA SER A 62 -5.31 29.30 15.17
C SER A 62 -4.39 28.06 15.05
N PRO A 63 -4.75 26.89 15.62
CA PRO A 63 -3.98 25.66 15.42
C PRO A 63 -4.03 25.16 13.97
N ALA A 64 -5.17 25.31 13.29
CA ALA A 64 -5.34 24.92 11.90
C ALA A 64 -4.42 25.75 10.97
N LEU A 65 -4.25 27.04 11.26
CA LEU A 65 -3.35 27.91 10.52
C LEU A 65 -1.89 27.46 10.66
N ALA A 66 -1.44 27.09 11.86
CA ALA A 66 -0.10 26.58 12.09
C ALA A 66 0.16 25.29 11.27
N ALA A 67 -0.79 24.35 11.29
CA ALA A 67 -0.71 23.13 10.49
C ALA A 67 -0.76 23.40 8.97
N PHE A 68 -1.51 24.43 8.55
CA PHE A 68 -1.58 24.86 7.17
C PHE A 68 -0.24 25.41 6.69
N VAL A 69 0.46 26.22 7.49
CA VAL A 69 1.81 26.71 7.16
C VAL A 69 2.79 25.56 6.95
N THR A 70 2.80 24.57 7.85
CA THR A 70 3.61 23.35 7.70
C THR A 70 3.29 22.61 6.39
N SER A 71 2.01 22.55 6.02
CA SER A 71 1.56 21.96 4.77
C SER A 71 2.02 22.74 3.54
N CYS A 72 2.02 24.07 3.60
CA CYS A 72 2.54 24.94 2.53
C CYS A 72 4.03 24.72 2.30
N GLN A 73 4.84 24.68 3.37
CA GLN A 73 6.28 24.42 3.27
C GLN A 73 6.56 23.09 2.56
N LYS A 74 5.81 22.04 2.90
CA LYS A 74 5.93 20.73 2.26
C LYS A 74 5.43 20.72 0.81
N LYS A 75 4.43 21.54 0.46
CA LYS A 75 3.85 21.59 -0.89
C LYS A 75 4.65 22.45 -1.85
N GLN A 76 5.34 23.48 -1.38
CA GLN A 76 6.20 24.35 -2.20
C GLN A 76 7.36 23.59 -2.86
N THR A 77 7.77 22.46 -2.27
CA THR A 77 8.83 21.60 -2.82
C THR A 77 8.29 20.52 -3.77
N LEU A 78 6.98 20.43 -3.97
CA LEU A 78 6.38 19.46 -4.89
C LEU A 78 6.48 19.95 -6.34
N PRO A 79 6.78 19.05 -7.29
CA PRO A 79 6.65 19.35 -8.72
C PRO A 79 5.23 19.81 -9.09
N ALA A 80 5.13 20.76 -10.02
CA ALA A 80 3.87 21.39 -10.42
C ALA A 80 2.85 20.40 -11.04
N ASP A 81 3.32 19.28 -11.58
CA ASP A 81 2.53 18.22 -12.18
C ASP A 81 2.06 17.15 -11.15
N ARG A 82 2.51 17.24 -9.89
CA ARG A 82 2.13 16.27 -8.87
C ARG A 82 0.78 16.65 -8.24
N PRO A 83 -0.21 15.75 -8.22
CA PRO A 83 -1.49 16.00 -7.56
C PRO A 83 -1.32 16.22 -6.05
N ILE A 84 -2.07 17.18 -5.51
CA ILE A 84 -2.06 17.57 -4.08
C ILE A 84 -2.83 16.56 -3.20
N SER A 85 -3.69 15.75 -3.82
CA SER A 85 -4.30 14.58 -3.19
C SER A 85 -3.21 13.55 -2.87
N CYS A 86 -3.44 12.71 -1.85
CA CYS A 86 -2.65 11.49 -1.67
C CYS A 86 -2.52 10.78 -3.03
N GLY A 87 -1.31 10.80 -3.58
CA GLY A 87 -1.02 10.22 -4.87
C GLY A 87 -1.38 8.74 -4.82
N ASP A 88 -2.17 8.33 -5.81
CA ASP A 88 -2.41 6.93 -6.13
C ASP A 88 -2.83 6.08 -4.91
N TRP A 89 -4.04 6.29 -4.40
CA TRP A 89 -4.72 5.30 -3.55
C TRP A 89 -5.08 4.05 -4.38
N ARG A 90 -4.07 3.39 -4.99
CA ARG A 90 -4.15 2.00 -5.40
C ARG A 90 -4.07 1.17 -4.13
N GLY A 91 -5.24 0.80 -3.60
CA GLY A 91 -5.41 0.02 -2.38
C GLY A 91 -4.30 -1.03 -2.17
N GLY A 92 -3.60 -0.91 -1.05
CA GLY A 92 -2.52 -1.82 -0.65
C GLY A 92 -1.54 -1.11 0.27
N GLY A 93 -1.63 -1.39 1.57
CA GLY A 93 -0.94 -0.66 2.62
C GLY A 93 0.58 -0.50 2.45
N ARG A 94 1.06 0.66 2.87
CA ARG A 94 2.28 0.77 3.66
C ARG A 94 2.08 1.88 4.68
N LEU A 95 1.82 1.48 5.92
CA LEU A 95 2.23 2.27 7.07
C LEU A 95 3.77 2.30 7.02
N ALA A 96 4.32 3.33 6.39
CA ALA A 96 5.66 3.83 6.70
C ALA A 96 5.37 5.16 7.41
N GLY A 97 5.51 5.31 8.72
CA GLY A 97 6.64 4.84 9.52
C GLY A 97 7.86 5.70 9.19
N GLY A 98 8.04 6.78 9.96
CA GLY A 98 9.13 7.78 9.85
C GLY A 98 8.63 9.05 9.15
N VAL A 99 8.48 10.21 9.80
CA VAL A 99 9.14 10.79 10.98
C VAL A 99 8.11 11.56 11.79
#